data_AF-A0A2V6A9I9-F1
#
_entry.id   AF-A0A2V6A9I9-F1
#
_cell.length_a   1.000
_cell.length_b   1.000
_cell.length_c   1.000
_cell.angle_alpha   90.00
_cell.angle_beta   90.00
_cell.angle_gamma   90.00
#
_symmetry.space_group_name_H-M   'P 1'
#
loop_
_entity.id
_entity.type
_entity.pdbx_description
1 polymer ?
#
loop_
_entity_poly.entity_id
_entity_poly.type
_entity_poly.pdbx_seq_one_letter_code
_entity_poly.pdbx_strand_id
1 'polypeptide(L)'
;MQLLIVHHDAEMGGQLVQMVRDYTAHDCDLVGSDDAAINWGRRRSHCALLLTQVEDDGIDGLVLGGSLSEIFPGLQTLFLPAYPASARRLEVADTKVFPEPIDGEGLLAAIARAETASAGPPDLFHVVDVLQMCCLSRRDGAVQIVQGKQSGIVFLRDGAIVHAEAAAAHGNEALFEIIAWKSVEFAYDRTFRPPIETITMPWEEALIEAVAQHKQQKLAQAPGWRA
;
A
#
# COMPACT_ATOMS: atom_id res chain seq x y z
N MET A 1 0.92 -13.27 -17.17
CA MET A 1 0.90 -11.80 -17.41
C MET A 1 2.32 -11.25 -17.43
N GLN A 2 2.52 -9.98 -17.79
CA GLN A 2 3.80 -9.30 -17.65
C GLN A 2 3.90 -8.64 -16.26
N LEU A 3 4.98 -8.94 -15.53
CA LEU A 3 5.35 -8.33 -14.26
C LEU A 3 6.60 -7.46 -14.43
N LEU A 4 6.67 -6.41 -13.61
CA LEU A 4 7.88 -5.63 -13.39
C LEU A 4 8.26 -5.70 -11.91
N ILE A 5 9.50 -6.10 -11.62
CA ILE A 5 10.10 -5.99 -10.30
C ILE A 5 11.04 -4.77 -10.29
N VAL A 6 10.89 -3.92 -9.28
CA VAL A 6 11.73 -2.75 -9.05
C VAL A 6 12.41 -2.90 -7.69
N HIS A 7 13.71 -3.18 -7.74
CA HIS A 7 14.51 -3.46 -6.55
C HIS A 7 15.96 -3.01 -6.78
N HIS A 8 16.48 -2.17 -5.88
CA HIS A 8 17.83 -1.61 -5.95
C HIS A 8 18.90 -2.70 -5.86
N ASP A 9 18.77 -3.60 -4.89
CA ASP A 9 19.65 -4.78 -4.79
C ASP A 9 19.33 -5.78 -5.91
N ALA A 10 20.28 -5.94 -6.83
CA ALA A 10 20.16 -6.83 -7.98
C ALA A 10 20.18 -8.32 -7.62
N GLU A 11 20.84 -8.71 -6.52
CA GLU A 11 20.85 -10.09 -6.04
C GLU A 11 19.48 -10.47 -5.49
N MET A 12 18.96 -9.66 -4.56
CA MET A 12 17.62 -9.85 -3.99
C MET A 12 16.53 -9.77 -5.06
N GLY A 13 16.59 -8.77 -5.94
CA GLY A 13 15.70 -8.67 -7.08
C GLY A 13 15.77 -9.88 -8.01
N GLY A 14 16.97 -10.42 -8.24
CA GLY A 14 17.18 -11.64 -9.03
C GLY A 14 16.56 -12.89 -8.40
N GLN A 15 16.63 -13.02 -7.07
CA GLN A 15 15.96 -14.10 -6.34
C GLN A 15 14.44 -14.03 -6.49
N LEU A 16 13.85 -12.84 -6.44
CA LEU A 16 12.42 -12.64 -6.65
C LEU A 16 11.99 -13.01 -8.08
N VAL A 17 12.77 -12.60 -9.09
CA VAL A 17 12.53 -13.01 -10.49
C VAL A 17 12.56 -14.53 -10.62
N GLN A 18 13.54 -15.19 -10.01
CA GLN A 18 13.68 -16.63 -10.07
C GLN A 18 12.48 -17.34 -9.41
N MET A 19 12.06 -16.88 -8.23
CA MET A 19 10.87 -17.40 -7.56
C MET A 19 9.61 -17.25 -8.42
N VAL A 20 9.39 -16.09 -9.04
CA VAL A 20 8.23 -15.90 -9.94
C VAL A 20 8.29 -16.86 -11.12
N ARG A 21 9.48 -17.08 -11.72
CA ARG A 21 9.65 -17.99 -12.86
C ARG A 21 9.48 -19.46 -12.51
N ASP A 22 9.89 -19.86 -11.31
CA ASP A 22 9.82 -21.26 -10.87
C ASP A 22 8.39 -21.67 -10.51
N TYR A 23 7.58 -20.74 -10.01
CA TYR A 23 6.25 -21.03 -9.49
C TYR A 23 5.09 -20.45 -10.31
N THR A 24 5.36 -19.63 -11.33
CA THR A 24 4.32 -19.03 -12.18
C THR A 24 4.71 -19.08 -13.66
N ALA A 25 3.71 -19.00 -14.55
CA ALA A 25 3.93 -18.92 -16.00
C ALA A 25 4.10 -17.47 -16.49
N HIS A 26 4.49 -16.54 -15.62
CA HIS A 26 4.51 -15.12 -15.94
C HIS A 26 5.87 -14.64 -16.43
N ASP A 27 5.84 -13.68 -17.37
CA ASP A 27 7.03 -12.95 -17.80
C ASP A 27 7.39 -11.92 -16.73
N CYS A 28 8.66 -11.87 -16.34
CA CYS A 28 9.14 -11.05 -15.24
C CYS A 28 10.46 -10.37 -15.61
N ASP A 29 10.41 -9.04 -15.64
CA ASP A 29 11.56 -8.16 -15.84
C ASP A 29 11.97 -7.52 -14.49
N LEU A 30 13.26 -7.18 -14.36
CA LEU A 30 13.85 -6.53 -13.19
C LEU A 30 14.52 -5.23 -13.61
N VAL A 31 14.29 -4.17 -12.83
CA VAL A 31 14.99 -2.89 -12.92
C VAL A 31 15.38 -2.39 -11.53
N GLY A 32 16.43 -1.56 -11.45
CA GLY A 32 17.00 -1.11 -10.19
C GLY A 32 16.67 0.31 -9.75
N SER A 33 15.81 1.03 -10.49
CA SER A 33 15.45 2.42 -10.15
C SER A 33 14.14 2.87 -10.81
N ASP A 34 13.57 3.94 -10.29
CA ASP A 34 12.37 4.58 -10.85
C ASP A 34 12.59 5.03 -12.30
N ASP A 35 13.73 5.67 -12.59
CA ASP A 35 14.07 6.11 -13.95
C ASP A 35 14.16 4.93 -14.93
N ALA A 36 14.73 3.80 -14.49
CA ALA A 36 14.79 2.59 -15.29
C ALA A 36 13.39 2.00 -15.50
N ALA A 37 12.53 2.01 -14.48
CA ALA A 37 11.15 1.53 -14.52
C ALA A 37 10.29 2.37 -15.49
N ILE A 38 10.38 3.70 -15.45
CA ILE A 38 9.65 4.59 -16.38
C ILE A 38 10.14 4.40 -17.82
N ASN A 39 11.45 4.31 -18.03
CA ASN A 39 12.01 4.04 -19.36
C ASN A 39 11.62 2.65 -19.89
N TRP A 40 11.55 1.65 -19.01
CA TRP A 40 11.02 0.33 -19.33
C TRP A 40 9.54 0.41 -19.72
N GLY A 41 8.73 1.13 -18.94
CA GLY A 41 7.30 1.28 -19.15
C GLY A 41 6.97 1.90 -20.51
N ARG A 42 7.72 2.93 -20.92
CA ARG A 42 7.57 3.58 -22.24
C ARG A 42 7.88 2.67 -23.43
N ARG A 43 8.63 1.57 -23.23
CA ARG A 43 9.01 0.62 -24.29
C ARG A 43 8.14 -0.63 -24.32
N ARG A 44 7.26 -0.82 -23.34
CA ARG A 44 6.38 -1.99 -23.23
C ARG A 44 4.94 -1.58 -23.53
N SER A 45 4.18 -2.51 -24.11
CA SER A 45 2.77 -2.29 -24.43
C SER A 45 1.81 -2.62 -23.29
N HIS A 46 2.28 -3.40 -22.30
CA HIS A 46 1.46 -3.86 -21.19
C HIS A 46 2.33 -4.20 -19.97
N CYS A 47 1.79 -3.96 -18.78
CA CYS A 47 2.28 -4.44 -17.50
C CYS A 47 1.05 -4.63 -16.61
N ALA A 48 0.90 -5.82 -16.02
CA ALA A 48 -0.27 -6.15 -15.22
C ALA A 48 0.00 -5.99 -13.71
N LEU A 49 1.25 -6.21 -13.29
CA LEU A 49 1.63 -6.18 -11.89
C LEU A 49 3.01 -5.57 -11.70
N LEU A 50 3.09 -4.62 -10.77
CA LEU A 50 4.30 -4.00 -10.27
C LEU A 50 4.62 -4.58 -8.88
N LEU A 51 5.82 -5.09 -8.69
CA LEU A 51 6.39 -5.40 -7.38
C LEU A 51 7.53 -4.41 -7.11
N THR A 52 7.37 -3.48 -6.18
CA THR A 52 8.33 -2.39 -5.98
C THR A 52 8.80 -2.31 -4.54
N GLN A 53 10.09 -2.03 -4.34
CA GLN A 53 10.56 -1.52 -3.05
C GLN A 53 9.82 -0.24 -2.68
N VAL A 54 9.56 -0.03 -1.40
CA VAL A 54 8.93 1.22 -0.92
C VAL A 54 9.93 2.37 -0.98
N GLU A 55 11.18 2.12 -0.58
CA GLU A 55 12.24 3.11 -0.55
C GLU A 55 13.62 2.46 -0.67
N ASP A 56 14.48 3.06 -1.48
CA ASP A 56 15.92 2.80 -1.57
C ASP A 56 16.58 3.92 -2.42
N ASP A 57 17.89 3.85 -2.65
CA ASP A 57 18.59 4.79 -3.53
C ASP A 57 18.02 4.72 -4.97
N GLY A 58 17.43 5.82 -5.41
CA GLY A 58 16.77 5.93 -6.71
C GLY A 58 15.39 5.28 -6.81
N ILE A 59 14.78 4.89 -5.69
CA ILE A 59 13.43 4.28 -5.64
C ILE A 59 12.51 5.00 -4.64
N ASP A 60 11.36 5.44 -5.13
CA ASP A 60 10.21 5.87 -4.33
C ASP A 60 8.96 5.09 -4.80
N GLY A 61 8.79 3.87 -4.31
CA GLY A 61 7.79 2.93 -4.82
C GLY A 61 6.36 3.44 -4.72
N LEU A 62 6.06 4.27 -3.71
CA LEU A 62 4.74 4.88 -3.53
C LEU A 62 4.42 5.88 -4.65
N VAL A 63 5.41 6.66 -5.10
CA VAL A 63 5.29 7.58 -6.24
C VAL A 63 5.34 6.81 -7.56
N LEU A 64 6.20 5.80 -7.65
CA LEU A 64 6.36 4.98 -8.85
C LEU A 64 5.08 4.25 -9.23
N GLY A 65 4.37 3.66 -8.26
CA GLY A 65 3.10 2.97 -8.50
C GLY A 65 2.06 3.88 -9.16
N GLY A 66 1.93 5.12 -8.69
CA GLY A 66 1.08 6.13 -9.32
C GLY A 66 1.54 6.50 -10.73
N SER A 67 2.84 6.67 -10.93
CA SER A 67 3.40 7.04 -12.24
C SER A 67 3.23 5.93 -13.29
N LEU A 68 3.36 4.67 -12.90
CA LEU A 68 3.20 3.53 -13.80
C LEU A 68 1.73 3.16 -14.05
N SER A 69 0.83 3.42 -13.10
CA SER A 69 -0.60 3.18 -13.31
C SER A 69 -1.22 4.13 -14.35
N GLU A 70 -0.65 5.33 -14.52
CA GLU A 70 -0.99 6.23 -15.64
C GLU A 70 -0.57 5.65 -17.00
N ILE A 71 0.53 4.90 -17.06
CA ILE A 71 1.02 4.25 -18.29
C ILE A 71 0.25 2.95 -18.55
N PHE A 72 -0.07 2.21 -17.50
CA PHE A 72 -0.69 0.89 -17.55
C PHE A 72 -2.03 0.87 -16.81
N PRO A 73 -3.15 1.16 -17.49
CA PRO A 73 -4.47 1.06 -16.89
C PRO A 73 -4.73 -0.35 -16.35
N GLY A 74 -5.17 -0.44 -15.09
CA GLY A 74 -5.44 -1.71 -14.41
C GLY A 74 -4.21 -2.36 -13.74
N LEU A 75 -3.05 -1.69 -13.75
CA LEU A 75 -1.86 -2.11 -13.02
C LEU A 75 -2.19 -2.39 -11.54
N GLN A 76 -1.82 -3.56 -11.06
CA GLN A 76 -1.85 -3.89 -9.64
C GLN A 76 -0.46 -3.67 -9.04
N THR A 77 -0.39 -3.22 -7.79
CA THR A 77 0.89 -2.96 -7.12
C THR A 77 1.04 -3.77 -5.84
N LEU A 78 2.21 -4.38 -5.65
CA LEU A 78 2.66 -5.01 -4.41
C LEU A 78 3.92 -4.29 -3.93
N PHE A 79 4.07 -4.14 -2.62
CA PHE A 79 5.14 -3.37 -2.00
C PHE A 79 6.10 -4.26 -1.21
N LEU A 80 7.40 -3.95 -1.34
CA LEU A 80 8.51 -4.56 -0.62
C LEU A 80 9.16 -3.51 0.30
N PRO A 81 8.64 -3.26 1.50
CA PRO A 81 9.28 -2.35 2.44
C PRO A 81 10.55 -2.95 3.05
N ALA A 82 11.52 -2.10 3.38
CA ALA A 82 12.78 -2.50 4.00
C ALA A 82 12.69 -2.77 5.53
N TYR A 83 11.56 -2.47 6.17
CA TYR A 83 11.38 -2.79 7.59
C TYR A 83 11.20 -4.30 7.78
N PRO A 84 11.58 -4.87 8.94
CA PRO A 84 11.51 -6.31 9.15
C PRO A 84 10.06 -6.78 9.33
N ALA A 85 9.75 -8.00 8.90
CA ALA A 85 8.45 -8.67 9.08
C ALA A 85 8.08 -8.86 10.57
N SER A 86 9.07 -8.80 11.46
CA SER A 86 8.88 -8.80 12.92
C SER A 86 8.45 -7.45 13.50
N ALA A 87 8.38 -6.39 12.68
CA ALA A 87 7.84 -5.11 13.09
C ALA A 87 6.39 -5.26 13.59
N ARG A 88 6.02 -4.49 14.61
CA ARG A 88 4.67 -4.53 15.17
C ARG A 88 3.68 -3.98 14.15
N ARG A 89 2.89 -4.89 13.58
CA ARG A 89 1.89 -4.62 12.54
C ARG A 89 0.55 -5.21 12.94
N LEU A 90 -0.52 -4.56 12.50
CA LEU A 90 -1.82 -5.20 12.51
C LEU A 90 -1.90 -6.16 11.32
N GLU A 91 -2.36 -7.37 11.58
CA GLU A 91 -2.57 -8.36 10.54
C GLU A 91 -3.70 -7.91 9.60
N VAL A 92 -3.41 -7.95 8.31
CA VAL A 92 -4.34 -7.59 7.25
C VAL A 92 -4.47 -8.78 6.33
N ALA A 93 -5.69 -9.29 6.18
CA ALA A 93 -6.00 -10.34 5.23
C ALA A 93 -5.76 -9.85 3.78
N ASP A 94 -5.24 -10.74 2.94
CA ASP A 94 -4.91 -10.45 1.54
C ASP A 94 -4.00 -9.23 1.36
N THR A 95 -3.04 -9.04 2.27
CA THR A 95 -2.07 -7.94 2.23
C THR A 95 -1.34 -7.87 0.87
N LYS A 96 -1.02 -6.63 0.48
CA LYS A 96 -0.18 -6.30 -0.67
C LYS A 96 1.22 -5.82 -0.25
N VAL A 97 1.59 -5.99 1.03
CA VAL A 97 2.81 -5.42 1.64
C VAL A 97 3.65 -6.53 2.26
N PHE A 98 4.84 -6.77 1.69
CA PHE A 98 5.71 -7.91 2.00
C PHE A 98 7.09 -7.44 2.53
N PRO A 99 7.21 -7.19 3.84
CA PRO A 99 8.49 -6.89 4.48
C PRO A 99 9.46 -8.07 4.48
N GLU A 100 10.73 -7.80 4.79
CA GLU A 100 11.77 -8.84 4.86
C GLU A 100 11.80 -9.58 6.22
N PRO A 101 12.01 -10.91 6.25
CA PRO A 101 12.11 -11.81 5.11
C PRO A 101 10.74 -11.98 4.43
N ILE A 102 10.76 -12.01 3.10
CA ILE A 102 9.56 -12.06 2.28
C ILE A 102 8.87 -13.42 2.46
N ASP A 103 7.59 -13.39 2.83
CA ASP A 103 6.71 -14.56 2.78
C ASP A 103 6.43 -14.92 1.32
N GLY A 104 7.19 -15.88 0.78
CA GLY A 104 7.08 -16.32 -0.60
C GLY A 104 5.72 -16.94 -0.93
N GLU A 105 5.12 -17.70 -0.01
CA GLU A 105 3.79 -18.30 -0.23
C GLU A 105 2.72 -17.21 -0.29
N GLY A 106 2.75 -16.28 0.67
CA GLY A 106 1.86 -15.11 0.68
C GLY A 106 2.02 -14.23 -0.56
N LEU A 107 3.25 -14.01 -1.02
CA LEU A 107 3.54 -13.22 -2.21
C LEU A 107 3.03 -13.91 -3.49
N LEU A 108 3.27 -15.22 -3.64
CA LEU A 108 2.73 -15.99 -4.77
C LEU A 108 1.20 -15.99 -4.79
N ALA A 109 0.56 -16.11 -3.61
CA ALA A 109 -0.89 -15.98 -3.50
C ALA A 109 -1.37 -14.58 -3.92
N ALA A 110 -0.64 -13.52 -3.57
CA ALA A 110 -0.96 -12.16 -3.99
C ALA A 110 -0.79 -11.95 -5.50
N ILE A 111 0.23 -12.54 -6.11
CA ILE A 111 0.43 -12.53 -7.57
C ILE A 111 -0.76 -13.21 -8.27
N ALA A 112 -1.19 -14.38 -7.79
CA ALA A 112 -2.36 -15.08 -8.33
C ALA A 112 -3.65 -14.26 -8.20
N ARG A 113 -3.85 -13.57 -7.06
CA ARG A 113 -4.97 -12.64 -6.89
C ARG A 113 -4.91 -11.48 -7.88
N ALA A 114 -3.74 -10.86 -8.05
CA ALA A 114 -3.53 -9.75 -8.98
C ALA A 114 -3.84 -10.15 -10.43
N GLU A 115 -3.55 -11.40 -10.83
CA GLU A 115 -3.90 -11.92 -12.15
C GLU A 115 -5.40 -11.82 -12.44
N THR A 116 -6.21 -12.19 -11.46
CA THR A 116 -7.67 -12.15 -11.57
C THR A 116 -8.24 -10.72 -11.51
N ALA A 117 -7.49 -9.79 -10.90
CA ALA A 117 -7.88 -8.38 -10.76
C ALA A 117 -7.46 -7.49 -11.95
N SER A 118 -6.38 -7.83 -12.66
CA SER A 118 -5.77 -6.99 -13.71
C SER A 118 -6.69 -6.66 -14.91
N ALA A 119 -7.88 -7.28 -15.01
CA ALA A 119 -8.85 -7.05 -16.09
C ALA A 119 -10.10 -6.25 -15.68
N GLY A 120 -10.17 -5.65 -14.48
CA GLY A 120 -11.41 -5.01 -14.03
C GLY A 120 -11.29 -3.95 -12.92
N PRO A 121 -11.13 -4.35 -11.64
CA PRO A 121 -11.17 -3.44 -10.50
C PRO A 121 -9.96 -2.49 -10.39
N PRO A 122 -10.12 -1.34 -9.71
CA PRO A 122 -9.00 -0.46 -9.36
C PRO A 122 -7.99 -1.17 -8.45
N ASP A 123 -6.77 -0.62 -8.36
CA ASP A 123 -5.72 -1.11 -7.46
C ASP A 123 -6.06 -0.74 -6.01
N LEU A 124 -6.78 -1.64 -5.34
CA LEU A 124 -7.28 -1.42 -3.99
C LEU A 124 -6.31 -1.95 -2.93
N PHE A 125 -6.20 -1.21 -1.84
CA PHE A 125 -5.39 -1.53 -0.66
C PHE A 125 -6.23 -1.50 0.60
N HIS A 126 -5.85 -2.28 1.61
CA HIS A 126 -6.40 -2.08 2.94
C HIS A 126 -5.76 -0.82 3.56
N VAL A 127 -6.57 0.12 4.04
CA VAL A 127 -6.10 1.41 4.57
C VAL A 127 -5.10 1.24 5.72
N VAL A 128 -5.30 0.24 6.58
CA VAL A 128 -4.35 -0.10 7.65
C VAL A 128 -2.98 -0.49 7.07
N ASP A 129 -2.94 -1.23 5.96
CA ASP A 129 -1.69 -1.59 5.28
C ASP A 129 -0.95 -0.36 4.75
N VAL A 130 -1.68 0.55 4.09
CA VAL A 130 -1.11 1.79 3.56
C VAL A 130 -0.50 2.62 4.69
N LEU A 131 -1.26 2.84 5.75
CA LEU A 131 -0.82 3.68 6.87
C LEU A 131 0.34 3.06 7.63
N GLN A 132 0.27 1.78 8.00
CA GLN A 132 1.35 1.11 8.72
C GLN A 132 2.63 1.03 7.88
N MET A 133 2.51 0.76 6.58
CA MET A 133 3.64 0.75 5.66
C MET A 133 4.33 2.12 5.64
N CYS A 134 3.57 3.20 5.49
CA CYS A 134 4.14 4.54 5.46
C CYS A 134 4.77 4.94 6.81
N CYS A 135 4.16 4.57 7.94
CA CYS A 135 4.69 4.87 9.27
C CYS A 135 5.99 4.09 9.55
N LEU A 136 6.01 2.79 9.26
CA LEU A 136 7.17 1.93 9.49
C LEU A 136 8.34 2.24 8.54
N SER A 137 8.06 2.69 7.32
CA SER A 137 9.05 3.25 6.38
C SER A 137 9.39 4.72 6.67
N ARG A 138 9.02 5.25 7.84
CA ARG A 138 9.33 6.63 8.27
C ARG A 138 9.02 7.71 7.24
N ARG A 139 7.94 7.54 6.47
CA ARG A 139 7.59 8.45 5.38
C ARG A 139 7.15 9.81 5.92
N ASP A 140 7.53 10.85 5.21
CA ASP A 140 7.00 12.21 5.34
C ASP A 140 5.98 12.48 4.23
N GLY A 141 5.06 13.42 4.44
CA GLY A 141 4.22 13.93 3.35
C GLY A 141 2.74 13.74 3.60
N ALA A 142 1.99 13.46 2.53
CA ALA A 142 0.56 13.19 2.61
C ALA A 142 0.18 11.96 1.81
N VAL A 143 -0.77 11.19 2.35
CA VAL A 143 -1.42 10.07 1.71
C VAL A 143 -2.86 10.49 1.45
N GLN A 144 -3.21 10.71 0.19
CA GLN A 144 -4.59 10.87 -0.23
C GLN A 144 -5.24 9.49 -0.33
N ILE A 145 -6.42 9.35 0.27
CA ILE A 145 -7.13 8.08 0.38
C ILE A 145 -8.54 8.27 -0.17
N VAL A 146 -8.99 7.36 -1.03
CA VAL A 146 -10.30 7.44 -1.70
C VAL A 146 -11.05 6.11 -1.57
N GLN A 147 -12.33 6.20 -1.20
CA GLN A 147 -13.29 5.09 -1.27
C GLN A 147 -14.59 5.58 -1.96
N GLY A 148 -14.75 5.22 -3.24
CA GLY A 148 -15.93 5.60 -4.02
C GLY A 148 -16.08 7.13 -4.12
N LYS A 149 -17.00 7.71 -3.35
CA LYS A 149 -17.20 9.18 -3.28
C LYS A 149 -16.59 9.84 -2.06
N GLN A 150 -16.04 9.06 -1.13
CA GLN A 150 -15.38 9.55 0.07
C GLN A 150 -13.89 9.74 -0.24
N SER A 151 -13.34 10.83 0.29
CA SER A 151 -11.92 11.14 0.17
C SER A 151 -11.41 11.75 1.47
N GLY A 152 -10.17 11.44 1.82
CA GLY A 152 -9.49 12.00 2.96
C GLY A 152 -7.99 12.09 2.71
N ILE A 153 -7.30 12.82 3.56
CA ILE A 153 -5.85 12.99 3.51
C ILE A 153 -5.29 12.67 4.89
N VAL A 154 -4.27 11.83 4.94
CA VAL A 154 -3.50 11.56 6.17
C VAL A 154 -2.10 12.13 5.99
N PHE A 155 -1.67 12.94 6.94
CA PHE A 155 -0.38 13.62 6.91
C PHE A 155 0.62 12.92 7.82
N LEU A 156 1.83 12.76 7.31
CA LEU A 156 2.90 12.03 7.93
C LEU A 156 4.10 12.95 8.17
N ARG A 157 4.75 12.75 9.31
CA ARG A 157 6.04 13.37 9.64
C ARG A 157 6.88 12.39 10.45
N ASP A 158 8.06 12.06 9.94
CA ASP A 158 9.02 11.15 10.54
C ASP A 158 8.40 9.81 10.99
N GLY A 159 7.52 9.24 10.14
CA GLY A 159 6.82 7.99 10.45
C GLY A 159 5.67 8.11 11.45
N ALA A 160 5.32 9.31 11.91
CA ALA A 160 4.14 9.56 12.72
C ALA A 160 2.99 10.12 11.88
N ILE A 161 1.75 9.75 12.23
CA ILE A 161 0.54 10.42 11.72
C ILE A 161 0.32 11.68 12.55
N VAL A 162 0.45 12.85 11.93
CA VAL A 162 0.40 14.14 12.64
C VAL A 162 -0.89 14.92 12.39
N HIS A 163 -1.59 14.61 11.30
CA HIS A 163 -2.89 15.20 10.99
C HIS A 163 -3.68 14.31 10.04
N ALA A 164 -5.00 14.49 10.01
CA ALA A 164 -5.87 13.88 9.02
C ALA A 164 -7.06 14.80 8.74
N GLU A 165 -7.55 14.75 7.51
CA GLU A 165 -8.70 15.52 7.06
C GLU A 165 -9.66 14.60 6.29
N ALA A 166 -10.95 14.68 6.62
CA ALA A 166 -12.04 14.06 5.88
C ALA A 166 -13.09 15.14 5.54
N ALA A 167 -14.16 14.77 4.83
CA ALA A 167 -15.13 15.74 4.32
C ALA A 167 -15.76 16.65 5.40
N ALA A 168 -15.96 16.13 6.61
CA ALA A 168 -16.59 16.86 7.72
C ALA A 168 -15.85 16.73 9.06
N ALA A 169 -14.64 16.18 9.06
CA ALA A 169 -13.87 15.90 10.28
C ALA A 169 -12.39 16.25 10.08
N HIS A 170 -11.68 16.47 11.19
CA HIS A 170 -10.23 16.70 11.21
C HIS A 170 -9.57 16.02 12.41
N GLY A 171 -8.27 15.77 12.32
CA GLY A 171 -7.49 15.10 13.38
C GLY A 171 -7.94 13.66 13.61
N ASN A 172 -8.03 13.24 14.88
CA ASN A 172 -8.33 11.85 15.24
C ASN A 172 -9.68 11.37 14.68
N GLU A 173 -10.70 12.23 14.67
CA GLU A 173 -12.02 11.86 14.14
C GLU A 173 -11.95 11.53 12.65
N ALA A 174 -11.26 12.36 11.86
CA ALA A 174 -11.00 12.08 10.44
C ALA A 174 -10.17 10.82 10.24
N LEU A 175 -9.11 10.63 11.03
CA LEU A 175 -8.26 9.44 10.95
C LEU A 175 -9.08 8.17 11.20
N PHE A 176 -9.93 8.15 12.22
CA PHE A 176 -10.76 7.00 12.55
C PHE A 176 -11.83 6.74 11.49
N GLU A 177 -12.42 7.79 10.91
CA GLU A 177 -13.33 7.67 9.77
C GLU A 177 -12.62 7.01 8.57
N ILE A 178 -11.44 7.50 8.20
CA ILE A 178 -10.64 7.00 7.07
C ILE A 178 -10.26 5.53 7.28
N ILE A 179 -9.84 5.14 8.49
CA ILE A 179 -9.48 3.75 8.82
C ILE A 179 -10.69 2.81 8.65
N ALA A 180 -11.91 3.30 8.88
CA ALA A 180 -13.12 2.49 8.76
C ALA A 180 -13.49 2.13 7.31
N TRP A 181 -12.93 2.83 6.29
CA TRP A 181 -13.20 2.55 4.88
C TRP A 181 -12.66 1.18 4.44
N LYS A 182 -11.61 0.66 5.07
CA LYS A 182 -10.95 -0.62 4.71
C LYS A 182 -10.32 -0.61 3.32
N SER A 183 -11.08 -0.82 2.25
CA SER A 183 -10.55 -0.97 0.90
C SER A 183 -10.60 0.36 0.16
N VAL A 184 -9.41 0.86 -0.22
CA VAL A 184 -9.21 2.22 -0.72
C VAL A 184 -8.24 2.25 -1.90
N GLU A 185 -8.40 3.23 -2.77
CA GLU A 185 -7.31 3.70 -3.65
C GLU A 185 -6.49 4.73 -2.86
N PHE A 186 -5.20 4.84 -3.12
CA PHE A 186 -4.37 5.87 -2.51
C PHE A 186 -3.38 6.49 -3.48
N ALA A 187 -3.00 7.74 -3.18
CA ALA A 187 -1.90 8.44 -3.83
C ALA A 187 -1.03 9.07 -2.74
N TYR A 188 0.27 9.12 -2.98
CA TYR A 188 1.24 9.64 -2.01
C TYR A 188 2.01 10.82 -2.59
N ASP A 189 2.13 11.89 -1.80
CA ASP A 189 2.90 13.08 -2.12
C ASP A 189 3.85 13.41 -0.97
N ARG A 190 5.15 13.16 -1.19
CA ARG A 190 6.23 13.46 -0.25
C ARG A 190 6.49 14.96 -0.04
N THR A 191 6.01 15.81 -0.94
CA THR A 191 6.28 17.27 -0.92
C THR A 191 5.23 18.03 -0.12
N PHE A 192 4.04 17.46 0.00
CA PHE A 192 2.97 18.06 0.78
C PHE A 192 3.33 18.05 2.27
N ARG A 193 2.94 19.10 3.00
CA ARG A 193 3.24 19.25 4.43
C ARG A 193 1.94 19.44 5.19
N PRO A 194 1.85 18.94 6.44
CA PRO A 194 0.66 19.14 7.25
C PRO A 194 0.41 20.63 7.46
N PRO A 195 -0.82 21.13 7.24
CA PRO A 195 -1.15 22.51 7.50
C PRO A 195 -1.08 22.83 9.01
N ILE A 196 -1.41 21.83 9.84
CA ILE A 196 -1.39 21.84 11.30
C ILE A 196 -1.06 20.43 11.80
N GLU A 197 -0.62 20.30 13.05
CA GLU A 197 -0.50 19.01 13.74
C GLU A 197 -1.57 18.95 14.83
N THR A 198 -2.46 17.97 14.74
CA THR A 198 -3.57 17.80 15.69
C THR A 198 -3.63 16.40 16.27
N ILE A 199 -2.81 15.48 15.77
CA ILE A 199 -2.76 14.09 16.21
C ILE A 199 -1.43 13.93 16.92
N THR A 200 -1.49 13.66 18.22
CA THR A 200 -0.32 13.42 19.09
C THR A 200 -0.25 11.98 19.60
N MET A 201 -1.26 11.18 19.27
CA MET A 201 -1.35 9.76 19.64
C MET A 201 -0.39 8.95 18.75
N PRO A 202 0.32 7.94 19.31
CA PRO A 202 1.08 6.99 18.51
C PRO A 202 0.20 6.31 17.46
N TRP A 203 0.71 6.15 16.23
CA TRP A 203 -0.09 5.62 15.13
C TRP A 203 -0.56 4.18 15.41
N GLU A 204 0.23 3.37 16.14
CA GLU A 204 -0.14 2.01 16.52
C GLU A 204 -1.40 1.99 17.38
N GLU A 205 -1.46 2.88 18.38
CA GLU A 205 -2.60 3.03 19.27
C GLU A 205 -3.83 3.50 18.49
N ALA A 206 -3.66 4.49 17.61
CA ALA A 206 -4.73 5.00 16.77
C ALA A 206 -5.34 3.92 15.86
N LEU A 207 -4.50 3.09 15.24
CA LEU A 207 -4.96 1.99 14.39
C LEU A 207 -5.70 0.90 15.20
N ILE A 208 -5.16 0.51 16.36
CA ILE A 208 -5.80 -0.48 17.24
C ILE A 208 -7.16 0.02 17.69
N GLU A 209 -7.24 1.27 18.16
CA GLU A 209 -8.47 1.87 18.63
C GLU A 209 -9.51 1.95 17.50
N ALA A 210 -9.15 2.47 16.33
CA ALA A 210 -10.06 2.59 15.20
C ALA A 210 -10.62 1.22 14.75
N VAL A 211 -9.77 0.19 14.68
CA VAL A 211 -10.21 -1.17 14.33
C VAL A 211 -11.14 -1.75 15.40
N ALA A 212 -10.84 -1.53 16.69
CA ALA A 212 -11.68 -1.98 17.79
C ALA A 212 -13.05 -1.28 17.80
N GLN A 213 -13.09 0.04 17.62
CA GLN A 213 -14.32 0.82 17.53
C GLN A 213 -15.20 0.35 16.37
N HIS A 214 -14.61 0.13 15.19
CA HIS A 214 -15.35 -0.38 14.02
C HIS A 214 -15.96 -1.76 14.27
N LYS A 215 -15.23 -2.65 14.96
CA LYS A 215 -15.75 -3.98 15.33
C LYS A 215 -16.92 -3.88 16.31
N GLN A 216 -16.84 -3.00 17.30
CA GLN A 216 -17.92 -2.78 18.27
C GLN A 216 -19.18 -2.20 17.62
N GLN A 217 -19.03 -1.21 16.73
CA GLN A 217 -20.15 -0.62 15.99
C GLN A 217 -20.88 -1.67 15.15
N LYS A 218 -20.15 -2.56 14.47
CA LYS A 218 -20.76 -3.68 13.72
C LYS A 218 -21.53 -4.65 14.60
N LEU A 219 -21.02 -4.97 15.79
CA LEU A 219 -21.69 -5.84 16.75
C LEU A 219 -22.97 -5.20 17.31
N ALA A 220 -22.95 -3.90 17.57
CA ALA A 220 -24.11 -3.15 18.06
C ALA A 220 -25.21 -2.99 16.98
N GLN A 221 -24.84 -3.00 15.71
CA GLN A 221 -25.77 -2.90 14.57
C GLN A 221 -26.24 -4.26 14.03
N ALA A 222 -25.68 -5.38 14.51
CA ALA A 222 -26.15 -6.70 14.13
C ALA A 222 -27.58 -6.92 14.65
N PRO A 223 -28.57 -7.23 13.79
CA PRO A 223 -29.94 -7.42 14.23
C PRO A 223 -29.98 -8.53 15.29
N GLY A 224 -30.47 -8.18 16.48
CA GLY A 224 -30.65 -9.12 17.57
C GLY A 224 -31.55 -10.27 17.12
N TRP A 225 -30.96 -11.45 16.96
CA TRP A 225 -31.71 -12.70 16.85
C TRP A 225 -32.56 -12.80 18.13
N ARG A 226 -33.87 -12.63 17.98
CA ARG A 226 -34.84 -12.95 19.03
C ARG A 226 -35.30 -14.37 18.75
N ALA A 227 -34.82 -15.30 19.58
CA ALA A 227 -35.42 -16.61 19.75
C ALA A 227 -36.76 -16.50 20.46
#